data_AF-A0A9P0XAV9-F1
#
_entry.id   AF-A0A9P0XAV9-F1
#
_cell.length_a   1.000
_cell.length_b   1.000
_cell.length_c   1.000
_cell.angle_alpha   90.00
_cell.angle_beta   90.00
_cell.angle_gamma   90.00
#
_symmetry.space_group_name_H-M   'P 1'
#
loop_
_entity.id
_entity.type
_entity.pdbx_description
1 polymer ?
#
loop_
_entity_poly.entity_id
_entity_poly.type
_entity_poly.pdbx_seq_one_letter_code
_entity_poly.pdbx_strand_id
1 'polypeptide(L)'
;MKLLNSKTELCICLLIWTIANIYALYMLIKSQTEILEADKNVYLSLDDLQPGWKLFSRYKDVSDIEWSICLDFSFHFIYFYAIQNDIELVRKMSSIALCGGGLWMGLEFYFKYVISYGTTGSFAMLDNIEAPPTPRCIARIHIYSQMWRHFDVGLYRFLVKYIYKPSYVLSSEYINLPKIAYKLLASLGTFLFIFMWHGMVWHILMWSFLNYVGILMEHVAKIISESDKKCPI
;
A
#
# COMPACT_ATOMS: atom_id res chain seq x y z
N MET A 1 33.49 30.10 -15.58
CA MET A 1 33.32 28.64 -15.75
C MET A 1 31.82 28.36 -15.68
N LYS A 2 31.14 28.14 -16.81
CA LYS A 2 29.70 27.84 -16.82
C LYS A 2 29.52 26.46 -16.19
N LEU A 3 29.03 26.43 -14.95
CA LEU A 3 28.60 25.21 -14.26
C LEU A 3 27.62 24.47 -15.18
N LEU A 4 27.76 23.14 -15.26
CA LEU A 4 26.94 22.29 -16.14
C LEU A 4 25.45 22.62 -15.98
N ASN A 5 24.68 22.41 -17.05
CA ASN A 5 23.23 22.52 -17.02
C ASN A 5 22.68 21.60 -15.89
N SER A 6 21.82 22.13 -15.01
CA SER A 6 21.29 21.43 -13.82
C SER A 6 20.73 20.04 -14.13
N LYS A 7 20.15 19.83 -15.33
CA LYS A 7 19.69 18.50 -15.79
C LYS A 7 20.84 17.53 -16.01
N THR A 8 21.94 17.98 -16.60
CA THR A 8 23.13 17.18 -16.87
C THR A 8 23.84 16.79 -15.57
N GLU A 9 23.92 17.70 -14.61
CA GLU A 9 24.44 17.41 -13.27
C GLU A 9 23.60 16.35 -12.57
N LEU A 10 22.27 16.47 -12.58
CA LEU A 10 21.36 15.49 -11.99
C LEU A 10 21.50 14.10 -12.65
N CYS A 11 21.64 14.05 -13.97
CA CYS A 11 21.88 12.80 -14.70
C CYS A 11 23.21 12.15 -14.31
N ILE A 12 24.28 12.95 -14.15
CA ILE A 12 25.59 12.44 -13.71
C ILE A 12 25.51 11.92 -12.28
N CYS A 13 24.89 12.66 -11.36
CA CYS A 13 24.69 12.22 -9.98
C CYS A 13 23.88 10.91 -9.91
N LEU A 14 22.80 10.80 -10.69
CA LEU A 14 22.01 9.58 -10.77
C LEU A 14 22.83 8.40 -11.31
N LEU A 15 23.60 8.61 -12.39
CA LEU A 15 24.48 7.58 -12.94
C LEU A 15 25.52 7.10 -11.94
N ILE A 16 26.20 8.03 -11.25
CA ILE A 16 27.20 7.69 -10.23
C ILE A 16 26.55 6.91 -9.09
N TRP A 17 25.39 7.36 -8.61
CA TRP A 17 24.65 6.68 -7.54
C TRP A 17 24.23 5.27 -7.97
N THR A 18 23.70 5.09 -9.18
CA THR A 18 23.33 3.78 -9.72
C THR A 18 24.54 2.86 -9.84
N ILE A 19 25.68 3.36 -10.35
CA ILE A 19 26.93 2.58 -10.44
C ILE A 19 27.42 2.18 -9.05
N ALA A 20 27.38 3.09 -8.08
CA ALA A 20 27.80 2.82 -6.71
C ALA A 20 26.92 1.74 -6.05
N ASN A 21 25.60 1.78 -6.25
CA ASN A 21 24.69 0.75 -5.75
C ASN A 21 24.93 -0.62 -6.43
N ILE A 22 25.15 -0.64 -7.74
CA ILE A 22 25.49 -1.88 -8.47
C ILE A 22 26.82 -2.45 -7.94
N TYR A 23 27.82 -1.61 -7.70
CA TYR A 23 29.11 -2.04 -7.16
C TYR A 23 28.98 -2.55 -5.72
N ALA A 24 28.23 -1.87 -4.86
CA ALA A 24 27.96 -2.31 -3.49
C ALA A 24 27.24 -3.66 -3.47
N LEU A 25 26.24 -3.85 -4.34
CA LEU A 25 25.53 -5.11 -4.49
C LEU A 25 26.47 -6.22 -4.99
N TYR A 26 27.35 -5.92 -5.95
CA TYR A 26 28.38 -6.85 -6.41
C TYR A 26 29.32 -7.26 -5.27
N MET A 27 29.79 -6.30 -4.47
CA MET A 27 30.67 -6.58 -3.33
C MET A 27 29.99 -7.41 -2.25
N LEU A 28 28.70 -7.16 -1.98
CA LEU A 28 27.90 -7.98 -1.08
C LEU A 28 27.79 -9.42 -1.60
N ILE A 29 27.48 -9.59 -2.90
CA ILE A 29 27.40 -10.91 -3.54
C ILE A 29 28.74 -11.63 -3.43
N LYS A 30 29.85 -10.94 -3.74
CA LYS A 30 31.20 -11.49 -3.67
C LYS A 30 31.53 -11.94 -2.25
N SER A 31 31.29 -11.10 -1.25
CA SER A 31 31.55 -11.41 0.16
C SER A 31 30.72 -12.61 0.64
N GLN A 32 29.43 -12.68 0.26
CA GLN A 32 28.58 -13.83 0.56
C GLN A 32 29.14 -15.12 -0.04
N THR A 33 29.55 -15.09 -1.31
CA THR A 33 30.16 -16.25 -1.98
C THR A 33 31.44 -16.68 -1.29
N GLU A 34 32.34 -15.74 -0.96
CA GLU A 34 33.59 -16.04 -0.27
C GLU A 34 33.35 -16.70 1.10
N ILE A 35 32.38 -16.22 1.88
CA ILE A 35 32.03 -16.79 3.19
C ILE A 35 31.45 -18.21 3.04
N LEU A 36 30.53 -18.41 2.09
CA LEU A 36 29.89 -19.71 1.87
C LEU A 36 30.85 -20.76 1.29
N GLU A 37 31.85 -20.34 0.51
CA GLU A 37 32.92 -21.20 0.01
C GLU A 37 33.96 -21.50 1.09
N ALA A 38 34.25 -20.55 1.98
CA ALA A 38 35.24 -20.70 3.04
C ALA A 38 34.76 -21.58 4.20
N ASP A 39 33.48 -21.50 4.59
CA ASP A 39 32.91 -22.32 5.66
C ASP A 39 31.67 -23.09 5.19
N LYS A 40 31.91 -24.35 4.85
CA LYS A 40 30.87 -25.29 4.43
C LYS A 40 29.85 -25.58 5.55
N ASN A 41 30.20 -25.38 6.82
CA ASN A 41 29.26 -25.57 7.93
C ASN A 41 28.25 -24.43 8.00
N VAL A 42 28.66 -23.19 7.68
CA VAL A 42 27.72 -22.06 7.53
C VAL A 42 26.76 -22.34 6.37
N TYR A 43 27.28 -22.83 5.25
CA TYR A 43 26.43 -23.26 4.12
C TYR A 43 25.42 -24.35 4.53
N LEU A 44 25.88 -25.39 5.25
CA LEU A 44 25.02 -26.47 5.75
C LEU A 44 24.03 -26.04 6.83
N SER A 45 24.24 -24.89 7.45
CA SER A 45 23.32 -24.32 8.45
C SER A 45 22.20 -23.46 7.85
N LEU A 46 22.28 -23.15 6.55
CA LEU A 46 21.29 -22.34 5.83
C LEU A 46 20.37 -23.25 5.01
N ASP A 47 19.41 -23.88 5.71
CA ASP A 47 18.46 -24.86 5.12
C ASP A 47 17.50 -24.24 4.08
N ASP A 48 17.34 -22.91 4.10
CA ASP A 48 16.40 -22.16 3.26
C ASP A 48 16.99 -21.72 1.90
N LEU A 49 18.10 -22.35 1.46
CA LEU A 49 18.72 -22.08 0.16
C LEU A 49 18.41 -23.19 -0.85
N GLN A 50 17.81 -22.81 -1.99
CA GLN A 50 17.50 -23.72 -3.10
C GLN A 50 18.30 -23.37 -4.35
N PRO A 51 18.58 -24.30 -5.29
CA PRO A 51 19.21 -23.96 -6.56
C PRO A 51 18.42 -22.88 -7.30
N GLY A 52 19.04 -21.74 -7.57
CA GLY A 52 18.43 -20.63 -8.29
C GLY A 52 18.52 -20.81 -9.81
N TRP A 53 18.57 -19.69 -10.54
CA TRP A 53 18.56 -19.71 -11.99
C TRP A 53 19.87 -20.31 -12.53
N LYS A 54 19.78 -21.29 -13.45
CA LYS A 54 20.94 -21.95 -14.06
C LYS A 54 21.94 -21.00 -14.71
N LEU A 55 21.47 -19.84 -15.20
CA LEU A 55 22.32 -18.82 -15.81
C LEU A 55 23.32 -18.20 -14.82
N PHE A 56 22.96 -18.10 -13.55
CA PHE A 56 23.76 -17.43 -12.53
C PHE A 56 24.46 -18.41 -11.59
N SER A 57 24.22 -19.72 -11.74
CA SER A 57 24.81 -20.79 -10.91
C SER A 57 24.79 -20.50 -9.40
N ARG A 58 23.73 -19.84 -8.93
CA ARG A 58 23.61 -19.34 -7.56
C ARG A 58 22.37 -19.88 -6.89
N TYR A 59 22.43 -20.07 -5.58
CA TYR A 59 21.28 -20.42 -4.76
C TYR A 59 20.35 -19.22 -4.56
N LYS A 60 19.04 -19.50 -4.47
CA LYS A 60 17.96 -18.58 -4.17
C LYS A 60 17.56 -18.80 -2.72
N ASP A 61 17.42 -17.70 -1.98
CA ASP A 61 16.79 -17.67 -0.66
C ASP A 61 15.28 -17.94 -0.80
N VAL A 62 14.79 -18.94 -0.07
CA VAL A 62 13.38 -19.33 0.01
C VAL A 62 12.83 -19.24 1.43
N SER A 63 13.45 -18.45 2.31
CA SER A 63 13.01 -18.31 3.72
C SER A 63 11.55 -17.84 3.89
N ASP A 64 10.93 -17.28 2.83
CA ASP A 64 9.51 -16.88 2.79
C ASP A 64 8.64 -17.84 1.92
N ILE A 65 8.97 -19.13 1.89
CA ILE A 65 8.28 -20.12 1.06
C ILE A 65 6.81 -20.24 1.43
N GLU A 66 6.45 -20.06 2.70
CA GLU A 66 5.09 -20.15 3.19
C GLU A 66 4.19 -19.10 2.53
N TRP A 67 4.70 -17.88 2.31
CA TRP A 67 3.95 -16.79 1.69
C TRP A 67 3.79 -17.00 0.19
N SER A 68 4.85 -17.47 -0.47
CA SER A 68 4.81 -17.80 -1.91
C SER A 68 3.87 -18.97 -2.18
N ILE A 69 3.93 -20.03 -1.36
CA ILE A 69 3.03 -21.19 -1.44
C ILE A 69 1.58 -20.76 -1.16
N CYS A 70 1.33 -19.95 -0.12
CA CYS A 70 -0.03 -19.49 0.17
C CYS A 70 -0.64 -18.71 -0.99
N LEU A 71 0.12 -17.81 -1.61
CA LEU A 71 -0.34 -17.02 -2.74
C LEU A 71 -0.52 -17.87 -4.00
N ASP A 72 0.46 -18.72 -4.34
CA ASP A 72 0.40 -19.60 -5.51
C ASP A 72 -0.73 -20.62 -5.39
N PHE A 73 -0.92 -21.21 -4.20
CA PHE A 73 -2.05 -22.09 -3.90
C PHE A 73 -3.37 -21.34 -4.07
N SER A 74 -3.47 -20.12 -3.53
CA SER A 74 -4.70 -19.33 -3.64
C SER A 74 -5.02 -18.95 -5.09
N PHE A 75 -4.02 -18.55 -5.89
CA PHE A 75 -4.22 -18.23 -7.31
C PHE A 75 -4.49 -19.47 -8.18
N HIS A 76 -4.05 -20.66 -7.75
CA HIS A 76 -4.37 -21.90 -8.44
C HIS A 76 -5.87 -22.21 -8.43
N PHE A 77 -6.54 -21.97 -7.29
CA PHE A 77 -7.97 -22.26 -7.14
C PHE A 77 -8.86 -21.05 -7.41
N ILE A 78 -8.35 -19.83 -7.27
CA ILE A 78 -9.15 -18.62 -7.39
C ILE A 78 -8.66 -17.73 -8.53
N TYR A 79 -9.35 -17.86 -9.66
CA TYR A 79 -9.02 -17.18 -10.92
C TYR A 79 -9.49 -15.72 -10.97
N PHE A 80 -9.19 -14.91 -9.94
CA PHE A 80 -9.70 -13.53 -9.83
C PHE A 80 -9.43 -12.68 -11.08
N TYR A 81 -8.20 -12.72 -11.59
CA TYR A 81 -7.82 -11.95 -12.77
C TYR A 81 -8.57 -12.38 -14.04
N ALA A 82 -8.89 -13.67 -14.18
CA ALA A 82 -9.69 -14.16 -15.30
C ALA A 82 -11.16 -13.75 -15.14
N ILE A 83 -11.72 -13.93 -13.94
CA ILE A 83 -13.12 -13.62 -13.61
C ILE A 83 -13.40 -12.11 -13.74
N GLN A 84 -12.46 -11.24 -13.36
CA GLN A 84 -12.62 -9.79 -13.48
C GLN A 84 -12.86 -9.32 -14.92
N ASN A 85 -12.34 -10.06 -15.91
CA ASN A 85 -12.51 -9.73 -17.33
C ASN A 85 -13.81 -10.29 -17.93
N ASP A 86 -14.52 -11.18 -17.23
CA ASP A 86 -15.79 -11.77 -17.67
C ASP A 86 -16.95 -11.32 -16.76
N ILE A 87 -17.57 -10.20 -17.13
CA ILE A 87 -18.68 -9.65 -16.36
C ILE A 87 -19.92 -10.54 -16.36
N GLU A 88 -20.11 -11.38 -17.38
CA GLU A 88 -21.24 -12.33 -17.45
C GLU A 88 -21.05 -13.45 -16.44
N LEU A 89 -19.81 -13.92 -16.27
CA LEU A 89 -19.47 -14.87 -15.22
C LEU A 89 -19.71 -14.29 -13.83
N VAL A 90 -19.24 -13.05 -13.58
CA VAL A 90 -19.46 -12.35 -12.30
C VAL A 90 -20.95 -12.24 -11.97
N ARG A 91 -21.80 -11.92 -12.96
CA ARG A 91 -23.26 -11.81 -12.79
C ARG A 91 -23.93 -13.13 -12.41
N LYS A 92 -23.36 -14.27 -12.79
CA LYS A 92 -23.88 -15.61 -12.48
C LYS A 92 -23.45 -16.12 -11.11
N MET A 93 -22.47 -15.48 -10.47
CA MET A 93 -21.99 -15.88 -9.16
C MET A 93 -23.03 -15.58 -8.08
N SER A 94 -23.11 -16.46 -7.07
CA SER A 94 -23.97 -16.23 -5.91
C SER A 94 -23.46 -15.04 -5.10
N SER A 95 -24.36 -14.37 -4.36
CA SER A 95 -24.00 -13.22 -3.53
C SER A 95 -22.90 -13.55 -2.51
N ILE A 96 -22.90 -14.75 -1.94
CA ILE A 96 -21.86 -15.19 -1.00
C ILE A 96 -20.49 -15.32 -1.69
N ALA A 97 -20.45 -15.80 -2.95
CA ALA A 97 -19.22 -15.88 -3.72
C ALA A 97 -18.69 -14.50 -4.10
N LEU A 98 -19.59 -13.55 -4.43
CA LEU A 98 -19.23 -12.15 -4.66
C LEU A 98 -18.68 -11.47 -3.39
N CYS A 99 -19.31 -11.71 -2.23
CA CYS A 99 -18.83 -11.20 -0.95
C CYS A 99 -17.46 -11.79 -0.56
N GLY A 100 -17.30 -13.11 -0.69
CA GLY A 100 -16.01 -13.78 -0.48
C GLY A 100 -14.95 -13.27 -1.45
N GLY A 101 -15.34 -12.99 -2.69
CA GLY A 101 -14.49 -12.37 -3.69
C GLY A 101 -14.00 -10.99 -3.31
N GLY A 102 -14.92 -10.13 -2.86
CA GLY A 102 -14.59 -8.80 -2.32
C GLY A 102 -13.62 -8.86 -1.13
N LEU A 103 -13.88 -9.76 -0.19
CA LEU A 103 -13.00 -9.96 0.97
C LEU A 103 -11.60 -10.43 0.54
N TRP A 104 -11.52 -11.40 -0.37
CA TRP A 104 -10.25 -11.91 -0.86
C TRP A 104 -9.44 -10.82 -1.58
N MET A 105 -10.06 -10.05 -2.47
CA MET A 105 -9.37 -8.93 -3.15
C MET A 105 -8.79 -7.94 -2.13
N GLY A 106 -9.53 -7.64 -1.05
CA GLY A 106 -9.03 -6.80 0.03
C GLY A 106 -7.83 -7.41 0.77
N LEU A 107 -7.88 -8.72 1.06
CA LEU A 107 -6.79 -9.44 1.74
C LEU A 107 -5.54 -9.52 0.85
N GLU A 108 -5.71 -9.77 -0.44
CA GLU A 108 -4.62 -9.74 -1.42
C GLU A 108 -3.96 -8.36 -1.48
N PHE A 109 -4.76 -7.29 -1.55
CA PHE A 109 -4.27 -5.91 -1.48
C PHE A 109 -3.47 -5.66 -0.19
N TYR A 110 -3.99 -6.13 0.94
CA TYR A 110 -3.30 -6.04 2.23
C TYR A 110 -1.94 -6.74 2.19
N PHE A 111 -1.86 -7.98 1.73
CA PHE A 111 -0.59 -8.72 1.67
C PHE A 111 0.44 -8.05 0.76
N LYS A 112 0.01 -7.60 -0.44
CA LYS A 112 0.88 -6.85 -1.36
C LYS A 112 1.50 -5.63 -0.69
N TYR A 113 0.71 -4.90 0.11
CA TYR A 113 1.17 -3.70 0.80
C TYR A 113 2.04 -4.02 2.00
N VAL A 114 1.74 -5.07 2.78
CA VAL A 114 2.63 -5.53 3.87
C VAL A 114 4.01 -5.88 3.34
N ILE A 115 4.07 -6.67 2.26
CA ILE A 115 5.34 -7.09 1.67
C ILE A 115 6.06 -5.87 1.07
N SER A 116 5.41 -5.13 0.17
CA SER A 116 6.04 -4.01 -0.53
C SER A 116 6.53 -2.94 0.44
N TYR A 117 5.68 -2.52 1.39
CA TYR A 117 6.05 -1.49 2.36
C TYR A 117 7.03 -2.02 3.40
N GLY A 118 6.92 -3.28 3.81
CA GLY A 118 7.86 -3.95 4.70
C GLY A 118 9.27 -3.95 4.11
N THR A 119 9.42 -4.38 2.86
CA THR A 119 10.70 -4.38 2.15
C THR A 119 11.28 -2.97 2.02
N THR A 120 10.50 -2.00 1.55
CA THR A 120 10.99 -0.60 1.44
C THR A 120 11.29 0.02 2.80
N GLY A 121 10.53 -0.35 3.84
CA GLY A 121 10.75 0.11 5.21
C GLY A 121 12.04 -0.44 5.79
N SER A 122 12.38 -1.70 5.52
CA SER A 122 13.67 -2.29 5.90
C SER A 122 14.84 -1.57 5.23
N PHE A 123 14.74 -1.23 3.94
CA PHE A 123 15.76 -0.43 3.27
C PHE A 123 15.90 0.97 3.86
N ALA A 124 14.78 1.66 4.13
CA ALA A 124 14.81 2.97 4.78
C ALA A 124 15.47 2.88 6.17
N MET A 125 15.22 1.82 6.93
CA MET A 125 15.82 1.61 8.24
C MET A 125 17.34 1.40 8.16
N LEU A 126 17.85 0.74 7.11
CA LEU A 126 19.31 0.63 6.87
C LEU A 126 19.95 2.00 6.66
N ASP A 127 19.23 2.93 6.02
CA ASP A 127 19.64 4.31 5.82
C ASP A 127 19.37 5.22 7.04
N ASN A 128 18.94 4.65 8.18
CA ASN A 128 18.50 5.38 9.38
C ASN A 128 17.33 6.34 9.13
N ILE A 129 16.48 6.02 8.15
CA ILE A 129 15.25 6.76 7.82
C ILE A 129 14.06 6.03 8.44
N GLU A 130 13.29 6.72 9.28
CA GLU A 130 12.07 6.17 9.88
C GLU A 130 10.92 6.16 8.85
N ALA A 131 10.62 4.98 8.31
CA ALA A 131 9.49 4.77 7.42
C ALA A 131 8.16 4.69 8.18
N PRO A 132 7.01 5.06 7.55
CA PRO A 132 5.70 4.78 8.11
C PRO A 132 5.48 3.28 8.37
N PRO A 133 4.69 2.90 9.38
CA PRO A 133 4.40 1.50 9.67
C PRO A 133 3.59 0.84 8.54
N THR A 134 3.71 -0.48 8.43
CA THR A 134 2.93 -1.33 7.51
C THR A 134 1.43 -1.28 7.83
N PRO A 135 0.56 -1.63 6.85
CA PRO A 135 -0.88 -1.58 7.05
C PRO A 135 -1.36 -2.48 8.19
N ARG A 136 -2.47 -2.10 8.82
CA ARG A 136 -3.22 -3.00 9.70
C ARG A 136 -4.09 -3.95 8.89
N CYS A 137 -4.26 -5.18 9.38
CA CYS A 137 -5.13 -6.16 8.74
C CYS A 137 -6.56 -5.62 8.57
N ILE A 138 -7.03 -5.63 7.32
CA ILE A 138 -8.34 -5.08 6.94
C ILE A 138 -9.50 -5.76 7.67
N ALA A 139 -9.37 -7.04 7.98
CA ALA A 139 -10.41 -7.83 8.67
C ALA A 139 -10.60 -7.43 10.14
N ARG A 140 -9.64 -6.69 10.73
CA ARG A 140 -9.71 -6.23 12.13
C ARG A 140 -10.33 -4.83 12.25
N ILE A 141 -10.49 -4.11 11.14
CA ILE A 141 -10.93 -2.71 11.14
C ILE A 141 -12.45 -2.65 10.97
N HIS A 142 -13.14 -2.15 12.01
CA HIS A 142 -14.61 -2.05 12.04
C HIS A 142 -15.13 -0.60 11.89
N ILE A 143 -14.22 0.38 11.77
CA ILE A 143 -14.56 1.81 11.61
C ILE A 143 -13.94 2.29 10.29
N TYR A 144 -14.73 2.93 9.46
CA TYR A 144 -14.31 3.29 8.10
C TYR A 144 -13.20 4.35 8.08
N SER A 145 -13.28 5.35 8.96
CA SER A 145 -12.20 6.33 9.13
C SER A 145 -10.89 5.70 9.64
N GLN A 146 -10.97 4.57 10.36
CA GLN A 146 -9.79 3.82 10.78
C GLN A 146 -9.16 3.03 9.63
N MET A 147 -9.97 2.58 8.66
CA MET A 147 -9.49 1.93 7.44
C MET A 147 -8.57 2.90 6.69
N TRP A 148 -9.06 4.10 6.40
CA TRP A 148 -8.27 5.13 5.71
C TRP A 148 -7.02 5.57 6.46
N ARG A 149 -7.03 5.54 7.79
CA ARG A 149 -5.86 5.91 8.59
C ARG A 149 -4.74 4.87 8.60
N HIS A 150 -5.10 3.60 8.49
CA HIS A 150 -4.19 2.49 8.77
C HIS A 150 -3.97 1.54 7.59
N PHE A 151 -4.71 1.69 6.49
CA PHE A 151 -4.50 0.90 5.28
C PHE A 151 -3.32 1.43 4.45
N ASP A 152 -3.18 2.75 4.33
CA ASP A 152 -2.00 3.37 3.74
C ASP A 152 -1.64 4.61 4.56
N VAL A 153 -0.68 4.42 5.48
CA VAL A 153 -0.30 5.47 6.44
C VAL A 153 0.43 6.61 5.73
N GLY A 154 1.21 6.31 4.69
CA GLY A 154 1.93 7.31 3.90
C GLY A 154 0.97 8.22 3.14
N LEU A 155 0.08 7.62 2.35
CA LEU A 155 -0.96 8.34 1.62
C LEU A 155 -1.87 9.13 2.58
N TYR A 156 -2.32 8.51 3.67
CA TYR A 156 -3.14 9.20 4.65
C TYR A 156 -2.47 10.46 5.22
N ARG A 157 -1.18 10.36 5.61
CA ARG A 157 -0.42 11.51 6.12
C ARG A 157 -0.30 12.61 5.06
N PHE A 158 -0.06 12.24 3.80
CA PHE A 158 -0.02 13.18 2.68
C PHE A 158 -1.35 13.90 2.49
N LEU A 159 -2.46 13.15 2.36
CA LEU A 159 -3.80 13.70 2.17
C LEU A 159 -4.19 14.63 3.31
N VAL A 160 -3.94 14.23 4.56
CA VAL A 160 -4.26 15.05 5.74
C VAL A 160 -3.46 16.35 5.75
N LYS A 161 -2.16 16.28 5.47
CA LYS A 161 -1.26 17.43 5.57
C LYS A 161 -1.48 18.43 4.44
N TYR A 162 -1.64 17.95 3.21
CA TYR A 162 -1.58 18.78 2.01
C TYR A 162 -2.94 19.10 1.39
N ILE A 163 -3.99 18.32 1.71
CA ILE A 163 -5.31 18.50 1.10
C ILE A 163 -6.33 18.79 2.18
N TYR A 164 -6.61 17.83 3.06
CA TYR A 164 -7.70 17.92 4.02
C TYR A 164 -7.58 19.14 4.95
N LYS A 165 -6.43 19.33 5.62
CA LYS A 165 -6.24 20.45 6.56
C LYS A 165 -6.29 21.81 5.85
N PRO A 166 -5.54 22.03 4.75
CA PRO A 166 -5.67 23.28 3.99
C PRO A 166 -7.09 23.56 3.51
N SER A 167 -7.79 22.56 2.94
CA SER A 167 -9.18 22.71 2.48
C SER A 167 -10.14 23.04 3.62
N TYR A 168 -9.95 22.43 4.79
CA TYR A 168 -10.75 22.73 5.97
C TYR A 168 -10.58 24.18 6.42
N VAL A 169 -9.32 24.65 6.56
CA VAL A 169 -9.01 26.02 7.00
C VAL A 169 -9.58 27.03 6.00
N LEU A 170 -9.30 26.85 4.70
CA LEU A 170 -9.81 27.69 3.64
C LEU A 170 -11.34 27.74 3.64
N SER A 171 -12.02 26.60 3.74
CA SER A 171 -13.49 26.60 3.76
C SER A 171 -14.05 27.35 4.98
N SER A 172 -13.40 27.23 6.13
CA SER A 172 -13.83 27.87 7.38
C SER A 172 -13.58 29.38 7.45
N GLU A 173 -12.64 29.90 6.67
CA GLU A 173 -12.32 31.33 6.60
C GLU A 173 -13.26 32.09 5.66
N TYR A 174 -13.68 31.47 4.56
CA TYR A 174 -14.41 32.15 3.48
C TYR A 174 -15.91 31.86 3.48
N ILE A 175 -16.36 30.75 4.08
CA ILE A 175 -17.75 30.30 4.04
C ILE A 175 -18.23 30.07 5.48
N ASN A 176 -19.41 30.57 5.84
CA ASN A 176 -20.00 30.33 7.17
C ASN A 176 -20.92 29.09 7.15
N LEU A 177 -20.36 27.94 7.53
CA LEU A 177 -21.04 26.64 7.62
C LEU A 177 -20.80 25.97 9.00
N PRO A 178 -21.62 24.98 9.38
CA PRO A 178 -21.36 24.20 10.58
C PRO A 178 -20.07 23.37 10.46
N LYS A 179 -19.40 23.11 11.59
CA LYS A 179 -18.11 22.38 11.64
C LYS A 179 -18.11 21.05 10.87
N ILE A 180 -19.23 20.34 10.88
CA ILE A 180 -19.39 19.06 10.17
C ILE A 180 -19.29 19.24 8.65
N ALA A 181 -19.85 20.31 8.11
CA ALA A 181 -19.83 20.58 6.67
C ALA A 181 -18.40 20.84 6.19
N TYR A 182 -17.58 21.58 6.94
CA TYR A 182 -16.17 21.76 6.59
C TYR A 182 -15.40 20.45 6.55
N LYS A 183 -15.64 19.53 7.50
CA LYS A 183 -15.02 18.19 7.50
C LYS A 183 -15.44 17.39 6.27
N LEU A 184 -16.73 17.39 5.93
CA LEU A 184 -17.26 16.66 4.79
C LEU A 184 -16.79 17.24 3.44
N LEU A 185 -16.67 18.56 3.32
CA LEU A 185 -16.13 19.22 2.13
C LEU A 185 -14.63 18.95 1.97
N ALA A 186 -13.85 19.02 3.05
CA ALA A 186 -12.43 18.67 3.03
C ALA A 186 -12.20 17.18 2.69
N SER A 187 -13.05 16.28 3.23
CA SER A 187 -13.05 14.88 2.83
C SER A 187 -13.42 14.70 1.36
N LEU A 188 -14.43 15.43 0.85
CA LEU A 188 -14.81 15.38 -0.57
C LEU A 188 -13.63 15.78 -1.47
N GLY A 189 -12.96 16.89 -1.16
CA GLY A 189 -11.76 17.31 -1.90
C GLY A 189 -10.64 16.26 -1.88
N THR A 190 -10.49 15.56 -0.75
CA THR A 190 -9.55 14.45 -0.61
C THR A 190 -9.90 13.28 -1.54
N PHE A 191 -11.17 12.87 -1.61
CA PHE A 191 -11.62 11.80 -2.51
C PHE A 191 -11.59 12.17 -3.99
N LEU A 192 -11.85 13.44 -4.32
CA LEU A 192 -11.69 13.95 -5.68
C LEU A 192 -10.22 13.90 -6.13
N PHE A 193 -9.28 14.27 -5.25
CA PHE A 193 -7.85 14.11 -5.52
C PHE A 193 -7.48 12.64 -5.75
N ILE A 194 -7.93 11.74 -4.88
CA ILE A 194 -7.67 10.30 -5.01
C ILE A 194 -8.18 9.77 -6.36
N PHE A 195 -9.41 10.16 -6.76
CA PHE A 195 -9.98 9.80 -8.06
C PHE A 195 -9.10 10.28 -9.23
N MET A 196 -8.64 11.54 -9.19
CA MET A 196 -7.73 12.06 -10.21
C MET A 196 -6.38 11.33 -10.21
N TRP A 197 -5.83 11.03 -9.04
CA TRP A 197 -4.52 10.39 -8.87
C TRP A 197 -4.49 8.95 -9.37
N HIS A 198 -5.53 8.15 -9.11
CA HIS A 198 -5.62 6.76 -9.57
C HIS A 198 -5.94 6.62 -11.06
N GLY A 199 -6.40 7.69 -11.71
CA GLY A 199 -6.85 7.68 -13.10
C GLY A 199 -8.36 7.86 -13.20
N MET A 200 -8.78 8.80 -14.04
CA MET A 200 -10.18 9.23 -14.18
C MET A 200 -11.03 8.25 -14.99
N VAL A 201 -11.20 7.04 -14.46
CA VAL A 201 -11.97 5.95 -15.08
C VAL A 201 -13.20 5.57 -14.24
N TRP A 202 -14.22 5.00 -14.88
CA TRP A 202 -15.53 4.78 -14.27
C TRP A 202 -15.49 3.97 -12.96
N HIS A 203 -14.75 2.87 -12.93
CA HIS A 203 -14.67 2.01 -11.74
C HIS A 203 -13.96 2.71 -10.56
N ILE A 204 -12.96 3.58 -10.83
CA ILE A 204 -12.31 4.38 -9.79
C ILE A 204 -13.25 5.50 -9.31
N LEU A 205 -14.02 6.12 -10.19
CA LEU A 205 -15.04 7.10 -9.79
C LEU A 205 -16.05 6.46 -8.83
N MET A 206 -16.59 5.30 -9.20
CA MET A 206 -17.54 4.56 -8.37
C MET A 206 -16.91 4.17 -7.03
N TRP A 207 -15.68 3.66 -7.03
CA TRP A 207 -14.96 3.31 -5.81
C TRP A 207 -14.74 4.54 -4.90
N SER A 208 -14.23 5.65 -5.42
CA SER A 208 -14.02 6.89 -4.65
C SER A 208 -15.33 7.43 -4.09
N PHE A 209 -16.40 7.41 -4.88
CA PHE A 209 -17.73 7.84 -4.44
C PHE A 209 -18.26 6.96 -3.29
N LEU A 210 -18.21 5.64 -3.43
CA LEU A 210 -18.66 4.71 -2.38
C LEU A 210 -17.85 4.88 -1.09
N ASN A 211 -16.54 5.12 -1.19
CA ASN A 211 -15.72 5.40 -0.02
C ASN A 211 -16.08 6.74 0.65
N TYR A 212 -16.38 7.77 -0.13
CA TYR A 212 -16.88 9.04 0.42
C TYR A 212 -18.22 8.85 1.15
N VAL A 213 -19.15 8.09 0.55
CA VAL A 213 -20.42 7.73 1.19
C VAL A 213 -20.19 6.96 2.50
N GLY A 214 -19.21 6.06 2.56
CA GLY A 214 -18.82 5.37 3.80
C GLY A 214 -18.43 6.34 4.93
N ILE A 215 -17.64 7.38 4.61
CA ILE A 215 -17.28 8.43 5.58
C ILE A 215 -18.49 9.28 5.98
N LEU A 216 -19.39 9.57 5.04
CA LEU A 216 -20.63 10.30 5.32
C LEU A 216 -21.52 9.52 6.28
N MET A 217 -21.75 8.23 6.01
CA MET A 217 -22.53 7.35 6.88
C MET A 217 -21.95 7.25 8.28
N GLU A 218 -20.62 7.15 8.41
CA GLU A 218 -19.97 7.13 9.72
C GLU A 218 -20.21 8.43 10.51
N HIS A 219 -20.21 9.58 9.84
CA HIS A 219 -20.51 10.86 10.49
C HIS A 219 -21.97 10.98 10.91
N VAL A 220 -22.91 10.53 10.07
CA VAL A 220 -24.34 10.49 10.43
C VAL A 220 -24.56 9.57 11.63
N ALA A 221 -23.96 8.38 11.63
CA ALA A 221 -24.05 7.44 12.75
C ALA A 221 -23.50 8.03 14.06
N LYS A 222 -22.40 8.79 13.99
CA LYS A 222 -21.85 9.51 15.15
C LYS A 222 -22.82 10.55 15.71
N ILE A 223 -23.47 11.33 14.85
CA ILE A 223 -24.45 12.35 15.27
C ILE A 223 -25.64 11.69 15.97
N ILE A 224 -26.18 10.60 15.42
CA ILE A 224 -27.29 9.84 16.00
C ILE A 224 -26.89 9.26 17.37
N SER A 225 -25.69 8.66 17.46
CA SER A 225 -25.19 8.11 18.72
C SER A 225 -24.99 9.17 19.81
N GLU A 226 -24.62 10.40 19.43
CA GLU A 226 -24.49 11.52 20.36
C GLU A 226 -25.83 12.13 20.78
N SER A 227 -26.87 12.07 19.94
CA SER A 227 -28.22 12.51 20.33
C SER A 227 -28.85 11.57 21.35
N ASP A 228 -28.66 10.25 21.20
CA ASP A 228 -29.22 9.25 22.12
C ASP A 228 -28.64 9.39 23.54
N LYS A 229 -27.35 9.74 23.66
CA LYS A 229 -26.70 9.98 24.96
C LYS A 229 -27.19 11.23 25.70
N LYS A 230 -27.86 12.16 25.00
CA LYS A 230 -28.37 13.42 25.58
C LYS A 230 -29.83 13.32 26.04
N CYS A 231 -30.53 12.24 25.73
CA CYS A 231 -31.83 11.91 26.32
C CYS A 231 -31.62 10.92 27.47
N PRO A 232 -31.53 11.38 28.74
CA PRO A 232 -31.73 10.46 29.85
C PRO A 232 -33.19 9.99 29.81
N ILE A 233 -33.40 8.67 29.84
CA ILE A 233 -34.69 8.06 30.17
C ILE A 233 -35.02 8.39 31.62
#